data_AF-A0A6I3GK71-F1
#
_entry.id   AF-A0A6I3GK71-F1
#
_cell.length_a   1.000
_cell.length_b   1.000
_cell.length_c   1.000
_cell.angle_alpha   90.00
_cell.angle_beta   90.00
_cell.angle_gamma   90.00
#
_symmetry.space_group_name_H-M   'P 1'
#
loop_
_entity.id
_entity.type
_entity.pdbx_description
1 polymer ?
#
loop_
_entity_poly.entity_id
_entity_poly.type
_entity_poly.pdbx_seq_one_letter_code
_entity_poly.pdbx_strand_id
1 'polypeptide(L)'
;MTAESVDEKVAIVAAAGAHRLNDIEMNIRTFFVKVTNDRDKTVEGISSMFGVTKEMIDASPFALIGSVESCIEQLIERRERWGFSYTIVGAENIDECAPIVAALSGK
;
A
#
# COMPACT_ATOMS: atom_id res chain seq x y z
N MET A 1 1.78 12.34 0.10
CA MET A 1 2.51 12.07 1.36
C MET A 1 3.64 11.11 1.02
N THR A 2 4.85 11.37 1.51
CA THR A 2 6.03 10.56 1.17
C THR A 2 6.13 9.33 2.06
N ALA A 3 7.01 8.38 1.69
CA ALA A 3 7.28 7.19 2.49
C ALA A 3 7.90 7.55 3.85
N GLU A 4 8.79 8.54 3.89
CA GLU A 4 9.44 9.03 5.11
C GLU A 4 8.40 9.61 6.09
N SER A 5 7.40 10.34 5.58
CA SER A 5 6.31 10.83 6.42
C SER A 5 5.47 9.69 7.01
N VAL A 6 5.42 8.52 6.36
CA VAL A 6 4.77 7.33 6.91
C VAL A 6 5.67 6.67 7.96
N ASP A 7 6.98 6.59 7.71
CA ASP A 7 7.97 6.11 8.71
C ASP A 7 7.84 6.89 10.03
N GLU A 8 7.79 8.23 9.95
CA GLU A 8 7.60 9.12 11.11
C GLU A 8 6.29 8.83 11.85
N LYS A 9 5.20 8.60 11.13
CA LYS A 9 3.88 8.30 11.74
C LYS A 9 3.86 6.95 12.43
N VAL A 10 4.46 5.93 11.81
CA VAL A 10 4.60 4.61 12.41
C VAL A 10 5.46 4.70 13.67
N ALA A 11 6.55 5.46 13.65
CA ALA A 11 7.38 5.69 14.84
C ALA A 11 6.62 6.35 16.00
N ILE A 12 5.72 7.29 15.72
CA ILE A 12 4.85 7.91 16.74
C ILE A 12 3.96 6.84 17.40
N VAL A 13 3.33 5.96 16.61
CA VAL A 13 2.49 4.89 17.14
C VAL A 13 3.32 3.90 17.96
N ALA A 14 4.50 3.51 17.47
CA ALA A 14 5.41 2.60 18.17
C ALA A 14 5.85 3.16 19.52
N ALA A 15 6.21 4.45 19.56
CA ALA A 15 6.62 5.13 20.81
C ALA A 15 5.45 5.25 21.81
N ALA A 16 4.27 5.69 21.36
CA ALA A 16 3.11 5.85 22.22
C ALA A 16 2.50 4.52 22.67
N GLY A 17 2.65 3.47 21.85
CA GLY A 17 2.06 2.15 22.03
C GLY A 17 3.02 1.09 22.57
N ALA A 18 4.24 1.44 22.99
CA ALA A 18 5.32 0.48 23.27
C ALA A 18 4.94 -0.73 24.16
N HIS A 19 4.05 -0.55 25.14
CA HIS A 19 3.58 -1.61 26.06
C HIS A 19 2.52 -2.55 25.47
N ARG A 20 1.94 -2.20 24.31
CA ARG A 20 0.81 -2.90 23.68
C ARG A 20 0.92 -2.91 22.15
N LEU A 21 2.13 -2.72 21.61
CA LEU A 21 2.30 -2.55 20.16
C LEU A 21 1.81 -3.77 19.38
N ASN A 22 2.01 -4.96 19.94
CA ASN A 22 1.52 -6.23 19.39
C ASN A 22 -0.02 -6.38 19.46
N ASP A 23 -0.69 -5.56 20.27
CA ASP A 23 -2.15 -5.51 20.37
C ASP A 23 -2.77 -4.46 19.43
N ILE A 24 -1.93 -3.73 18.68
CA ILE A 24 -2.37 -2.72 17.72
C ILE A 24 -2.35 -3.32 16.32
N GLU A 25 -3.54 -3.47 15.72
CA GLU A 25 -3.64 -3.77 14.30
C GLU A 25 -3.37 -2.49 13.49
N MET A 26 -2.19 -2.43 12.87
CA MET A 26 -1.81 -1.30 12.04
C MET A 26 -2.52 -1.37 10.70
N ASN A 27 -3.25 -0.31 10.35
CA ASN A 27 -3.95 -0.20 9.08
C ASN A 27 -3.43 0.95 8.21
N ILE A 28 -3.69 0.82 6.92
CA ILE A 28 -3.43 1.87 5.93
C ILE A 28 -4.51 1.89 4.86
N ARG A 29 -4.95 3.07 4.44
CA ARG A 29 -5.82 3.23 3.27
C ARG A 29 -4.97 3.37 2.00
N THR A 30 -5.17 2.49 1.04
CA THR A 30 -4.60 2.58 -0.30
C THR A 30 -5.59 3.32 -1.21
N PHE A 31 -5.12 4.33 -1.94
CA PHE A 31 -5.94 5.22 -2.76
C PHE A 31 -5.89 4.85 -4.23
N PHE A 32 -4.73 4.43 -4.73
CA PHE A 32 -4.57 3.98 -6.11
C PHE A 32 -4.47 2.47 -6.10
N VAL A 33 -5.49 1.81 -6.60
CA VAL A 33 -5.50 0.35 -6.73
C VAL A 33 -5.73 0.02 -8.20
N LYS A 34 -4.75 -0.64 -8.82
CA LYS A 34 -4.86 -1.02 -10.23
C LYS A 34 -4.07 -2.29 -10.52
N VAL A 35 -4.77 -3.35 -10.90
CA VAL A 35 -4.15 -4.55 -11.47
C VAL A 35 -3.93 -4.32 -12.96
N THR A 36 -2.68 -4.42 -13.40
CA THR A 36 -2.26 -4.11 -14.77
C THR A 36 -0.94 -4.79 -15.11
N ASN A 37 -0.77 -5.13 -16.39
CA ASN A 37 0.51 -5.57 -16.94
C ASN A 37 1.40 -4.40 -17.40
N ASP A 38 0.87 -3.18 -17.39
CA ASP A 38 1.58 -1.96 -17.76
C ASP A 38 1.64 -1.00 -16.56
N ARG A 39 2.48 -1.39 -15.59
CA ARG A 39 2.68 -0.65 -14.34
C ARG A 39 3.28 0.73 -14.62
N ASP A 40 4.30 0.79 -15.47
CA ASP A 40 5.05 2.02 -15.73
C ASP A 40 4.17 3.11 -16.34
N LYS A 41 3.30 2.76 -17.30
CA LYS A 41 2.34 3.72 -17.86
C LYS A 41 1.31 4.19 -16.85
N THR A 42 0.87 3.30 -15.96
CA THR A 42 -0.10 3.65 -14.91
C THR A 42 0.53 4.61 -13.89
N VAL A 43 1.75 4.31 -13.43
CA VAL A 43 2.52 5.17 -12.53
C VAL A 43 2.82 6.53 -13.18
N GLU A 44 3.17 6.55 -14.46
CA GLU A 44 3.38 7.79 -15.22
C GLU A 44 2.12 8.67 -15.28
N GLY A 45 0.95 8.07 -15.51
CA GLY A 45 -0.31 8.78 -15.52
C GLY A 45 -0.62 9.43 -14.16
N ILE A 46 -0.39 8.71 -13.06
CA ILE A 46 -0.59 9.24 -11.70
C ILE A 46 0.44 10.32 -11.39
N SER A 47 1.72 10.06 -11.67
CA SER A 47 2.81 11.02 -11.51
C SER A 47 2.50 12.35 -12.22
N SER A 48 2.04 12.28 -13.46
CA SER A 48 1.66 13.46 -14.25
C SER A 48 0.42 14.17 -13.69
N MET A 49 -0.60 13.40 -13.27
CA MET A 49 -1.84 13.96 -12.71
C MET A 49 -1.60 14.74 -11.41
N PHE A 50 -0.68 14.27 -10.56
CA PHE A 50 -0.41 14.86 -9.25
C PHE A 50 0.83 15.76 -9.22
N GLY A 51 1.60 15.85 -10.31
CA GLY A 51 2.82 16.66 -10.39
C GLY A 51 3.93 16.18 -9.45
N VAL A 52 4.06 14.86 -9.29
CA VAL A 52 5.08 14.21 -8.41
C VAL A 52 5.95 13.26 -9.22
N THR A 53 7.10 12.85 -8.69
CA THR A 53 7.98 11.91 -9.41
C THR A 53 7.42 10.49 -9.39
N LYS A 54 7.87 9.63 -10.31
CA LYS A 54 7.47 8.22 -10.35
C LYS A 54 7.94 7.49 -9.09
N GLU A 55 9.14 7.79 -8.61
CA GLU A 55 9.74 7.22 -7.41
C GLU A 55 8.91 7.53 -6.16
N MET A 56 8.30 8.72 -6.10
CA MET A 56 7.39 9.07 -5.01
C MET A 56 6.12 8.20 -5.01
N ILE A 57 5.62 7.80 -6.18
CA ILE A 57 4.48 6.90 -6.31
C ILE A 57 4.91 5.47 -5.95
N ASP A 58 6.08 5.04 -6.42
CA ASP A 58 6.60 3.69 -6.18
C ASP A 58 6.86 3.42 -4.69
N ALA A 59 7.42 4.40 -3.97
CA ALA A 59 7.67 4.28 -2.55
C ALA A 59 6.41 4.46 -1.68
N SER A 60 5.27 4.83 -2.27
CA SER A 60 4.07 5.20 -1.55
C SER A 60 3.25 3.97 -1.12
N PRO A 61 2.86 3.84 0.17
CA PRO A 61 1.91 2.81 0.59
C PRO A 61 0.48 3.08 0.08
N PHE A 62 0.25 4.25 -0.52
CA PHE A 62 -1.04 4.66 -1.06
C PHE A 62 -1.31 4.13 -2.47
N ALA A 63 -0.32 3.50 -3.12
CA ALA A 63 -0.44 2.99 -4.48
C ALA A 63 -0.18 1.48 -4.55
N LEU A 64 -1.19 0.68 -4.81
CA LEU A 64 -1.10 -0.76 -5.06
C LEU A 64 -1.32 -1.01 -6.56
N ILE A 65 -0.23 -1.04 -7.33
CA ILE A 65 -0.26 -1.03 -8.79
C ILE A 65 0.70 -2.09 -9.34
N GLY A 66 0.22 -2.94 -10.25
CA GLY A 66 1.03 -3.96 -10.92
C GLY A 66 0.25 -5.22 -11.23
N SER A 67 0.95 -6.32 -11.52
CA SER A 67 0.32 -7.64 -11.59
C SER A 67 -0.22 -8.05 -10.22
N VAL A 68 -1.01 -9.13 -10.18
CA VAL A 68 -1.50 -9.68 -8.90
C VAL A 68 -0.32 -10.05 -7.98
N GLU A 69 0.71 -10.70 -8.51
CA GLU A 69 1.90 -11.06 -7.73
C GLU A 69 2.65 -9.83 -7.22
N SER A 70 2.87 -8.84 -8.07
CA SER A 70 3.55 -7.60 -7.67
C SER A 70 2.76 -6.82 -6.61
N CYS A 71 1.42 -6.83 -6.69
CA CYS A 71 0.58 -6.24 -5.65
C CYS A 71 0.72 -7.00 -4.31
N ILE A 72 0.78 -8.33 -4.34
CA ILE A 72 1.01 -9.14 -3.14
C ILE A 72 2.39 -8.83 -2.53
N GLU A 73 3.43 -8.74 -3.35
CA GLU A 73 4.78 -8.37 -2.90
C GLU A 73 4.80 -6.99 -2.22
N GLN A 74 4.12 -5.99 -2.81
CA GLN A 74 3.96 -4.67 -2.21
C GLN A 74 3.25 -4.73 -0.85
N LEU A 75 2.23 -5.58 -0.68
CA LEU A 75 1.54 -5.76 0.61
C LEU A 75 2.45 -6.39 1.65
N ILE A 76 3.27 -7.37 1.26
CA ILE A 76 4.24 -8.03 2.12
C ILE A 76 5.32 -7.03 2.56
N GLU A 77 5.92 -6.30 1.61
CA GLU A 77 6.92 -5.26 1.90
C GLU A 77 6.37 -4.23 2.90
N ARG A 78 5.12 -3.79 2.72
CA ARG A 78 4.45 -2.85 3.64
C ARG A 78 4.26 -3.42 5.03
N ARG A 79 3.93 -4.71 5.13
CA ARG A 79 3.81 -5.39 6.41
C ARG A 79 5.16 -5.49 7.11
N GLU A 80 6.23 -5.81 6.37
CA GLU A 80 7.58 -5.92 6.92
C GLU A 80 8.15 -4.55 7.34
N ARG A 81 7.97 -3.52 6.52
CA ARG A 81 8.50 -2.18 6.78
C ARG A 81 7.72 -1.41 7.84
N TRP A 82 6.39 -1.40 7.74
CA TRP A 82 5.52 -0.54 8.55
C TRP A 82 4.61 -1.29 9.52
N GLY A 83 4.55 -2.62 9.44
CA GLY A 83 3.65 -3.42 10.26
C GLY A 83 2.20 -3.43 9.78
N PHE A 84 1.88 -2.84 8.62
CA PHE A 84 0.50 -2.78 8.13
C PHE A 84 -0.04 -4.18 7.81
N SER A 85 -0.97 -4.67 8.64
CA SER A 85 -1.65 -5.95 8.45
C SER A 85 -3.09 -5.81 7.93
N TYR A 86 -3.64 -4.60 7.96
CA TYR A 86 -4.99 -4.31 7.48
C TYR A 86 -4.96 -3.21 6.41
N THR A 87 -5.21 -3.58 5.14
CA THR A 87 -5.24 -2.63 4.02
C THR A 87 -6.69 -2.30 3.64
N ILE A 88 -6.99 -1.00 3.62
CA ILE A 88 -8.31 -0.47 3.25
C ILE A 88 -8.26 0.00 1.80
N VAL A 89 -9.26 -0.38 1.01
CA VAL A 89 -9.43 0.09 -0.37
C VAL A 89 -10.80 0.75 -0.54
N GLY A 90 -10.94 1.59 -1.57
CA GLY A 90 -12.21 2.20 -1.92
C GLY A 90 -13.21 1.18 -2.45
N ALA A 91 -14.52 1.45 -2.29
CA ALA A 91 -15.57 0.59 -2.84
C ALA A 91 -15.47 0.51 -4.38
N GLU A 92 -15.04 1.61 -5.00
CA GLU A 92 -14.72 1.71 -6.42
C GLU A 92 -13.58 0.79 -6.89
N ASN A 93 -12.79 0.24 -5.96
CA ASN A 93 -11.65 -0.63 -6.26
C ASN A 93 -11.90 -2.12 -5.94
N ILE A 94 -13.13 -2.50 -5.57
CA ILE A 94 -13.43 -3.89 -5.18
C ILE A 94 -13.06 -4.87 -6.30
N ASP A 95 -13.43 -4.57 -7.55
CA ASP A 95 -13.15 -5.46 -8.69
C ASP A 95 -11.64 -5.57 -9.00
N GLU A 96 -10.90 -4.47 -8.83
CA GLU A 96 -9.43 -4.46 -8.97
C GLU A 96 -8.75 -5.27 -7.86
N CYS A 97 -9.30 -5.25 -6.65
CA CYS A 97 -8.77 -6.01 -5.51
C CYS A 97 -9.16 -7.49 -5.53
N ALA A 98 -10.30 -7.86 -6.13
CA ALA A 98 -10.82 -9.23 -6.15
C ALA A 98 -9.77 -10.30 -6.54
N PRO A 99 -8.98 -10.15 -7.62
CA PRO A 99 -7.98 -11.16 -7.98
C PRO A 99 -6.84 -11.27 -6.97
N ILE A 100 -6.47 -10.17 -6.29
CA ILE A 100 -5.45 -10.17 -5.22
C ILE A 100 -5.95 -10.96 -4.03
N VAL A 101 -7.19 -10.69 -3.60
CA VAL A 101 -7.83 -11.42 -2.49
C VAL A 101 -7.97 -12.91 -2.82
N ALA A 102 -8.37 -13.25 -4.04
CA ALA A 102 -8.49 -14.64 -4.47
C ALA A 102 -7.14 -15.39 -4.39
N ALA A 103 -6.04 -14.73 -4.76
CA ALA A 103 -4.70 -15.32 -4.73
C ALA A 103 -4.10 -15.48 -3.31
N LEU A 104 -4.62 -14.73 -2.33
CA LEU A 104 -4.25 -14.80 -0.91
C LEU A 104 -5.19 -15.68 -0.10
N SER A 105 -6.42 -15.88 -0.55
CA SER A 105 -7.42 -16.69 0.16
C SER A 105 -6.94 -18.13 0.34
N GLY A 106 -6.93 -18.61 1.59
CA GLY A 106 -6.50 -19.97 1.93
C GLY A 106 -4.99 -20.16 2.10
N LYS A 107 -4.22 -19.07 2.10
CA LYS A 107 -2.82 -19.01 2.55
C LYS A 107 -2.75 -18.40 3.95
#